data_AF-A0A0E3L5B4-F1
#
_entry.id   AF-A0A0E3L5B4-F1
#
_cell.length_a   1.000
_cell.length_b   1.000
_cell.length_c   1.000
_cell.angle_alpha   90.00
_cell.angle_beta   90.00
_cell.angle_gamma   90.00
#
_symmetry.space_group_name_H-M   'P 1'
#
loop_
_entity.id
_entity.type
_entity.pdbx_description
1 polymer ?
#
loop_
_entity_poly.entity_id
_entity_poly.type
_entity_poly.pdbx_seq_one_letter_code
_entity_poly.pdbx_strand_id
1 'polypeptide(L)'
;MKASGYFHAKSVTANLSGTIDTNNKVVLEGIITLDGENDKVQLSGEATQVFIGWDVPEGAKPICSEVGNMTMTRYEGAKEMYATYVDLQDKSGKYNLHGEFYKDGAGGLVGKVMNNGVECDLGLLGSSISMYENVNPTVTTKSSEFITVPQRSQWEIYWNQQDYDAASQACGETSAAMLEEYWSGNHPEIWDIWVYNNYAPMSTTTAKAYLDSEGIHLTKGVRTGSFLYTTGTIKSMIDNGRPFYLVENSRWGACHAVVLRGYDEDFI
;
A
#
# COMPACT_ATOMS: atom_id res chain seq x y z
N MET A 1 18.33 -33.98 -14.18
CA MET A 1 18.78 -33.21 -13.01
C MET A 1 18.79 -31.75 -13.40
N LYS A 2 17.81 -30.96 -12.95
CA LYS A 2 17.85 -29.50 -13.04
C LYS A 2 18.44 -29.00 -11.73
N ALA A 3 19.54 -28.24 -11.80
CA ALA A 3 20.13 -27.63 -10.63
C ALA A 3 19.13 -26.62 -10.05
N SER A 4 18.67 -26.84 -8.82
CA SER A 4 18.02 -25.82 -8.01
C SER A 4 19.10 -24.87 -7.53
N GLY A 5 19.35 -23.80 -8.29
CA GLY A 5 20.14 -22.69 -7.82
C GLY A 5 19.40 -22.03 -6.67
N TYR A 6 19.83 -22.29 -5.44
CA TYR A 6 19.46 -21.46 -4.30
C TYR A 6 20.09 -20.09 -4.54
N PHE A 7 19.29 -19.08 -4.88
CA PHE A 7 19.73 -17.69 -4.80
C PHE A 7 19.94 -17.38 -3.32
N HIS A 8 21.19 -17.31 -2.88
CA HIS A 8 21.48 -16.77 -1.56
C HIS A 8 21.05 -15.31 -1.54
N ALA A 9 20.10 -14.97 -0.65
CA ALA A 9 19.79 -13.58 -0.33
C ALA A 9 21.10 -12.90 0.09
N LYS A 10 21.54 -11.92 -0.70
CA LYS A 10 22.75 -11.16 -0.41
C LYS A 10 22.47 -10.22 0.77
N SER A 11 23.47 -10.00 1.62
CA SER A 11 23.31 -9.07 2.73
C SER A 11 23.15 -7.65 2.19
N VAL A 12 22.15 -6.96 2.73
CA VAL A 12 21.83 -5.59 2.38
C VAL A 12 21.64 -4.81 3.68
N THR A 13 22.31 -3.68 3.81
CA THR A 13 22.06 -2.72 4.90
C THR A 13 22.06 -1.30 4.35
N ALA A 14 21.34 -0.41 5.02
CA ALA A 14 21.35 1.00 4.68
C ALA A 14 21.37 1.85 5.95
N ASN A 15 22.17 2.90 5.95
CA ASN A 15 22.15 3.95 6.95
C ASN A 15 21.93 5.26 6.21
N LEU A 16 20.69 5.75 6.24
CA LEU A 16 20.26 6.95 5.54
C LEU A 16 19.75 7.97 6.56
N SER A 17 20.06 9.23 6.32
CA SER A 17 19.60 10.36 7.14
C SER A 17 19.26 11.53 6.22
N GLY A 18 18.28 12.33 6.59
CA GLY A 18 17.83 13.38 5.70
C GLY A 18 16.73 14.25 6.29
N THR A 19 16.18 15.10 5.44
CA THR A 19 15.13 16.06 5.82
C THR A 19 14.02 16.06 4.77
N ILE A 20 12.82 16.44 5.23
CA ILE A 20 11.68 16.79 4.39
C ILE A 20 11.50 18.30 4.53
N ASP A 21 11.55 19.04 3.44
CA ASP A 21 11.34 20.49 3.47
C ASP A 21 9.85 20.85 3.44
N THR A 22 9.56 22.15 3.57
CA THR A 22 8.19 22.68 3.58
C THR A 22 7.43 22.51 2.26
N ASN A 23 8.12 22.15 1.18
CA ASN A 23 7.54 21.84 -0.13
C ASN A 23 7.40 20.33 -0.34
N ASN A 24 7.48 19.54 0.75
CA ASN A 24 7.49 18.08 0.75
C ASN A 24 8.68 17.45 0.03
N LYS A 25 9.74 18.20 -0.29
CA LYS A 25 10.90 17.64 -0.94
C LYS A 25 11.73 16.87 0.07
N VAL A 26 12.05 15.63 -0.27
CA VAL A 26 12.90 14.75 0.54
C VAL A 26 14.31 14.74 -0.05
N VAL A 27 15.30 14.83 0.82
CA VAL A 27 16.70 14.50 0.49
C VAL A 27 17.24 13.58 1.58
N LEU A 28 17.63 12.37 1.20
CA LEU A 28 18.29 11.39 2.06
C LEU A 28 19.73 11.18 1.60
N GLU A 29 20.67 11.21 2.53
CA GLU A 29 22.08 10.95 2.31
C GLU A 29 22.56 9.83 3.22
N GLY A 30 23.48 9.02 2.72
CA GLY A 30 24.06 7.96 3.53
C GLY A 30 24.79 6.90 2.74
N ILE A 31 24.80 5.68 3.30
CA ILE A 31 25.51 4.53 2.73
C ILE A 31 24.52 3.38 2.59
N ILE A 32 24.45 2.79 1.40
CA ILE A 32 23.82 1.51 1.14
C ILE A 32 24.93 0.49 0.92
N THR A 33 24.91 -0.60 1.67
CA THR A 33 25.84 -1.71 1.52
C THR A 33 25.14 -2.85 0.80
N LEU A 34 25.63 -3.22 -0.38
CA LEU A 34 25.14 -4.34 -1.17
C LEU A 34 26.22 -5.41 -1.25
N ASP A 35 25.99 -6.58 -0.66
CA ASP A 35 26.96 -7.70 -0.70
C ASP A 35 28.36 -7.33 -0.17
N GLY A 36 28.40 -6.45 0.84
CA GLY A 36 29.64 -5.92 1.42
C GLY A 36 30.25 -4.72 0.68
N GLU A 37 29.73 -4.35 -0.49
CA GLU A 37 30.17 -3.16 -1.23
C GLU A 37 29.38 -1.92 -0.79
N ASN A 38 30.10 -0.86 -0.42
CA ASN A 38 29.50 0.38 0.08
C ASN A 38 29.30 1.40 -1.04
N ASP A 39 28.05 1.80 -1.24
CA ASP A 39 27.65 2.90 -2.11
C ASP A 39 27.26 4.11 -1.27
N LYS A 40 27.97 5.24 -1.47
CA LYS A 40 27.52 6.53 -0.95
C LYS A 40 26.42 7.06 -1.85
N VAL A 41 25.28 7.37 -1.26
CA VAL A 41 24.09 7.80 -2.00
C VAL A 41 23.57 9.14 -1.51
N GLN A 42 23.00 9.89 -2.45
CA GLN A 42 22.12 11.01 -2.20
C GLN A 42 20.84 10.74 -3.00
N LEU A 43 19.77 10.42 -2.29
CA LEU A 43 18.45 10.16 -2.83
C LEU A 43 17.60 11.41 -2.65
N SER A 44 16.74 11.68 -3.62
CA SER A 44 15.81 12.80 -3.53
C SER A 44 14.48 12.47 -4.20
N GLY A 45 13.42 13.11 -3.72
CA GLY A 45 12.10 13.06 -4.33
C GLY A 45 11.08 13.76 -3.46
N GLU A 46 9.88 13.19 -3.33
CA GLU A 46 8.75 13.83 -2.68
C GLU A 46 8.14 12.95 -1.58
N ALA A 47 7.70 13.59 -0.51
CA ALA A 47 6.96 12.97 0.58
C ALA A 47 5.47 13.30 0.46
N THR A 48 4.61 12.34 0.76
CA THR A 48 3.17 12.59 0.87
C THR A 48 2.60 11.88 2.09
N GLN A 49 1.61 12.50 2.74
CA GLN A 49 0.84 11.82 3.78
C GLN A 49 -0.37 11.14 3.17
N VAL A 50 -0.52 9.86 3.50
CA VAL A 50 -1.55 8.98 2.97
C VAL A 50 -2.36 8.44 4.14
N PHE A 51 -3.69 8.54 4.05
CA PHE A 51 -4.61 7.94 5.01
C PHE A 51 -4.53 6.41 4.91
N ILE A 52 -4.13 5.75 6.00
CA ILE A 52 -3.89 4.30 6.05
C ILE A 52 -4.86 3.53 6.93
N GLY A 53 -5.81 4.20 7.60
CA GLY A 53 -6.76 3.50 8.46
C GLY A 53 -7.19 4.29 9.69
N TRP A 54 -7.85 3.60 10.60
CA TRP A 54 -8.40 4.21 11.82
C TRP A 54 -7.73 3.65 13.08
N ASP A 55 -7.27 4.54 13.95
CA ASP A 55 -6.88 4.23 15.32
C ASP A 55 -8.17 4.20 16.16
N VAL A 56 -8.65 2.99 16.45
CA VAL A 56 -9.90 2.73 17.18
C VAL A 56 -9.59 2.54 18.67
N PRO A 57 -10.13 3.40 19.56
CA PRO A 57 -9.93 3.23 20.99
C PRO A 57 -10.45 1.88 21.50
N GLU A 58 -9.72 1.28 22.44
CA GLU A 58 -10.18 0.05 23.09
C GLU A 58 -11.58 0.25 23.72
N GLY A 59 -12.50 -0.66 23.41
CA GLY A 59 -13.88 -0.60 23.89
C GLY A 59 -14.76 0.45 23.21
N ALA A 60 -14.31 1.08 22.12
CA ALA A 60 -15.12 2.01 21.35
C ALA A 60 -16.43 1.37 20.86
N LYS A 61 -17.52 2.16 20.90
CA LYS A 61 -18.84 1.69 20.48
C LYS A 61 -18.99 1.81 18.96
N PRO A 62 -19.62 0.83 18.30
CA PRO A 62 -19.87 0.89 16.87
C PRO A 62 -20.95 1.93 16.54
N ILE A 63 -20.76 2.62 15.42
CA ILE A 63 -21.70 3.53 14.76
C ILE A 63 -21.99 2.90 13.40
N CYS A 64 -23.21 2.39 13.22
CA CYS A 64 -23.61 1.74 11.98
C CYS A 64 -24.40 2.71 11.09
N SER A 65 -24.10 2.68 9.79
CA SER A 65 -24.79 3.44 8.75
C SER A 65 -25.05 2.55 7.54
N GLU A 66 -26.11 2.83 6.78
CA GLU A 66 -26.41 2.07 5.56
C GLU A 66 -25.81 2.79 4.35
N VAL A 67 -25.04 2.06 3.54
CA VAL A 67 -24.44 2.55 2.30
C VAL A 67 -24.80 1.60 1.18
N GLY A 68 -25.75 2.03 0.34
CA GLY A 68 -26.36 1.18 -0.68
C GLY A 68 -27.15 0.02 -0.05
N ASN A 69 -26.62 -1.19 -0.15
CA ASN A 69 -27.23 -2.41 0.35
C ASN A 69 -26.41 -3.10 1.45
N MET A 70 -25.47 -2.38 2.06
CA MET A 70 -24.56 -2.90 3.07
C MET A 70 -24.49 -1.95 4.26
N THR A 71 -24.33 -2.52 5.45
CA THR A 71 -24.03 -1.77 6.66
C THR A 71 -22.54 -1.43 6.69
N MET A 72 -22.24 -0.16 6.87
CA MET A 72 -20.91 0.36 7.14
C MET A 72 -20.78 0.70 8.63
N THR A 73 -19.76 0.16 9.28
CA THR A 73 -19.48 0.37 10.70
C THR A 73 -18.27 1.29 10.88
N ARG A 74 -18.42 2.25 11.78
CA ARG A 74 -17.35 3.10 12.31
C ARG A 74 -17.35 2.99 13.83
N TYR A 75 -16.38 3.60 14.50
CA TYR A 75 -16.26 3.53 15.96
C TYR A 75 -16.18 4.93 16.58
N GLU A 76 -16.89 5.11 17.71
CA GLU A 76 -16.86 6.36 18.47
C GLU A 76 -15.42 6.72 18.89
N GLY A 77 -14.99 7.93 18.55
CA GLY A 77 -13.66 8.43 18.93
C GLY A 77 -12.50 7.88 18.09
N ALA A 78 -12.77 7.10 17.04
CA ALA A 78 -11.76 6.68 16.07
C ALA A 78 -11.06 7.89 15.43
N LYS A 79 -9.74 7.79 15.26
CA LYS A 79 -8.91 8.84 14.65
C LYS A 79 -8.24 8.33 13.39
N GLU A 80 -8.07 9.21 12.42
CA GLU A 80 -7.36 8.86 11.19
C GLU A 80 -5.87 8.60 11.47
N MET A 81 -5.36 7.51 10.90
CA MET A 81 -3.94 7.17 10.85
C MET A 81 -3.37 7.52 9.49
N TYR A 82 -2.12 7.95 9.50
CA TYR A 82 -1.39 8.36 8.29
C TYR A 82 0.00 7.72 8.26
N ALA A 83 0.43 7.32 7.07
CA ALA A 83 1.82 7.01 6.78
C ALA A 83 2.43 8.10 5.90
N THR A 84 3.74 8.31 6.04
CA THR A 84 4.52 9.14 5.14
C THR A 84 5.08 8.25 4.05
N TYR A 85 4.60 8.46 2.83
CA TYR A 85 5.12 7.82 1.64
C TYR A 85 6.22 8.67 1.03
N VAL A 86 7.27 8.03 0.52
CA VAL A 86 8.36 8.72 -0.19
C VAL A 86 8.68 7.99 -1.49
N ASP A 87 8.81 8.74 -2.57
CA ASP A 87 9.41 8.25 -3.80
C ASP A 87 10.81 8.85 -3.91
N LEU A 88 11.83 8.02 -4.07
CA LEU A 88 13.23 8.39 -3.93
C LEU A 88 14.06 7.86 -5.09
N GLN A 89 14.81 8.75 -5.72
CA GLN A 89 15.76 8.38 -6.77
C GLN A 89 17.09 9.08 -6.57
N ASP A 90 18.17 8.44 -7.02
CA ASP A 90 19.46 9.11 -7.14
C ASP A 90 19.58 9.82 -8.50
N LYS A 91 20.55 10.73 -8.62
CA LYS A 91 20.76 11.51 -9.86
C LYS A 91 21.10 10.65 -11.07
N SER A 92 21.70 9.47 -10.87
CA SER A 92 22.09 8.59 -11.97
C SER A 92 21.00 7.61 -12.39
N GLY A 93 19.90 7.52 -11.65
CA GLY A 93 18.84 6.52 -11.86
C GLY A 93 19.28 5.10 -11.50
N LYS A 94 20.38 4.94 -10.76
CA LYS A 94 20.83 3.66 -10.21
C LYS A 94 19.85 3.14 -9.17
N TYR A 95 19.24 4.00 -8.36
CA TYR A 95 18.28 3.67 -7.32
C TYR A 95 16.92 4.28 -7.66
N ASN A 96 15.88 3.47 -7.59
CA ASN A 96 14.49 3.89 -7.66
C ASN A 96 13.71 3.19 -6.56
N LEU A 97 13.52 3.89 -5.45
CA LEU A 97 13.00 3.35 -4.21
C LEU A 97 11.69 4.04 -3.83
N HIS A 98 10.78 3.26 -3.29
CA HIS A 98 9.53 3.69 -2.70
C HIS A 98 9.62 3.38 -1.21
N GLY A 99 9.14 4.29 -0.37
CA GLY A 99 9.20 4.14 1.07
C GLY A 99 7.88 4.44 1.73
N GLU A 100 7.67 3.82 2.88
CA GLU A 100 6.52 4.04 3.73
C GLU A 100 6.99 4.02 5.18
N PHE A 101 6.60 5.06 5.93
CA PHE A 101 6.98 5.22 7.33
C PHE A 101 5.77 5.61 8.18
N TYR A 102 5.52 4.85 9.24
CA TYR A 102 4.46 5.08 10.21
C TYR A 102 4.90 6.08 11.28
N LYS A 103 3.94 6.57 12.06
CA LYS A 103 4.16 7.61 13.07
C LYS A 103 5.17 7.21 14.17
N ASP A 104 5.23 5.93 14.51
CA ASP A 104 6.20 5.36 15.45
C ASP A 104 7.61 5.19 14.84
N GLY A 105 7.77 5.57 13.57
CA GLY A 105 9.01 5.48 12.81
C GLY A 105 9.24 4.13 12.16
N ALA A 106 8.39 3.13 12.38
CA ALA A 106 8.49 1.84 11.70
C ALA A 106 8.24 1.98 10.19
N GLY A 107 8.88 1.14 9.38
CA GLY A 107 8.71 1.16 7.93
C GLY A 107 9.98 0.74 7.19
N GLY A 108 10.11 1.25 5.96
CA GLY A 108 11.30 0.97 5.16
C GLY A 108 11.21 1.46 3.73
N LEU A 109 12.19 1.04 2.92
CA LEU A 109 12.30 1.33 1.50
C LEU A 109 12.29 0.03 0.70
N VAL A 110 11.58 0.00 -0.41
CA VAL A 110 11.51 -1.10 -1.37
C VAL A 110 11.62 -0.54 -2.78
N GLY A 111 12.25 -1.26 -3.68
CA GLY A 111 12.31 -0.82 -5.07
C GLY A 111 13.41 -1.49 -5.85
N LYS A 112 13.96 -0.78 -6.81
CA LYS A 112 14.91 -1.31 -7.78
C LYS A 112 16.26 -0.65 -7.66
N VAL A 113 17.29 -1.45 -7.89
CA VAL A 113 18.68 -0.99 -8.01
C VAL A 113 19.32 -1.59 -9.25
N MET A 114 20.05 -0.76 -10.01
CA MET A 114 20.92 -1.23 -11.09
C MET A 114 22.29 -1.59 -10.53
N ASN A 115 22.60 -2.88 -10.47
CA ASN A 115 23.91 -3.37 -10.02
C ASN A 115 24.62 -4.12 -11.16
N ASN A 116 25.79 -3.62 -11.58
CA ASN A 116 26.57 -4.19 -12.69
C ASN A 116 25.76 -4.43 -13.98
N GLY A 117 24.85 -3.50 -14.30
CA GLY A 117 23.99 -3.59 -15.49
C GLY A 117 22.80 -4.55 -15.36
N VAL A 118 22.60 -5.16 -14.19
CA VAL A 118 21.44 -6.01 -13.88
C VAL A 118 20.50 -5.24 -12.96
N GLU A 119 19.21 -5.26 -13.28
CA GLU A 119 18.16 -4.72 -12.41
C GLU A 119 17.88 -5.74 -11.29
N CYS A 120 17.92 -5.29 -10.04
CA CYS A 120 17.67 -6.11 -8.87
C CYS A 120 16.59 -5.47 -7.99
N ASP A 121 15.80 -6.32 -7.35
CA ASP A 121 14.88 -5.91 -6.29
C ASP A 121 15.64 -5.67 -4.99
N LEU A 122 15.25 -4.63 -4.25
CA LEU A 122 15.87 -4.20 -3.01
C LEU A 122 14.79 -3.94 -1.96
N GLY A 123 14.93 -4.55 -0.78
CA GLY A 123 14.15 -4.26 0.42
C GLY A 123 15.05 -3.81 1.56
N LEU A 124 14.71 -2.70 2.21
CA LEU A 124 15.45 -2.08 3.30
C LEU A 124 14.49 -1.83 4.46
N LEU A 125 14.56 -2.64 5.50
CA LEU A 125 13.87 -2.38 6.76
C LEU A 125 14.58 -1.25 7.50
N GLY A 126 13.83 -0.36 8.16
CA GLY A 126 14.43 0.69 8.95
C GLY A 126 13.48 1.31 9.97
N SER A 127 14.05 1.81 11.06
CA SER A 127 13.36 2.76 11.92
C SER A 127 13.77 4.16 11.48
N SER A 128 12.81 4.96 11.03
CA SER A 128 12.99 6.39 10.85
C SER A 128 12.87 7.07 12.21
N ILE A 129 14.02 7.38 12.82
CA ILE A 129 14.06 8.29 13.97
C ILE A 129 14.18 9.69 13.39
N SER A 130 13.08 10.25 12.87
CA SER A 130 13.05 11.66 12.50
C SER A 130 12.95 12.50 13.77
N MET A 131 13.95 13.35 14.00
CA MET A 131 13.68 14.63 14.66
C MET A 131 12.80 15.40 13.68
N TYR A 132 11.48 15.29 13.82
CA TYR A 132 10.55 16.12 13.07
C TYR A 132 10.87 17.58 13.38
N GLU A 133 11.54 18.29 12.47
CA GLU A 133 11.23 19.72 12.34
C GLU A 133 9.73 19.76 12.00
N ASN A 134 8.97 20.67 12.63
CA ASN A 134 7.50 20.80 12.59
C ASN A 134 6.93 21.02 11.17
N VAL A 135 7.16 20.10 10.26
CA VAL A 135 6.68 20.07 8.88
C VAL A 135 5.91 18.77 8.76
N ASN A 136 4.60 18.86 8.93
CA ASN A 136 3.73 17.77 8.51
C ASN A 136 3.65 17.86 6.98
N PRO A 137 4.13 16.84 6.23
CA PRO A 137 3.97 16.84 4.79
C PRO A 137 2.50 17.00 4.45
N THR A 138 2.21 17.65 3.33
CA THR A 138 0.82 17.95 2.98
C THR A 138 0.04 16.64 2.84
N VAL A 139 -1.09 16.54 3.53
CA VAL A 139 -2.03 15.45 3.31
C VAL A 139 -2.60 15.64 1.91
N THR A 140 -2.36 14.66 1.05
CA THR A 140 -2.99 14.65 -0.27
C THR A 140 -4.43 14.16 -0.11
N THR A 141 -5.30 15.02 0.44
CA THR A 141 -6.76 14.80 0.39
C THR A 141 -7.22 15.00 -1.05
N LYS A 142 -7.15 13.94 -1.85
CA LYS A 142 -7.71 13.92 -3.21
C LYS A 142 -9.24 14.06 -3.11
N SER A 143 -9.74 15.17 -3.68
CA SER A 143 -11.11 15.65 -4.02
C SER A 143 -12.35 15.01 -3.35
N SER A 144 -13.46 15.75 -3.33
CA SER A 144 -14.79 15.27 -2.90
C SER A 144 -15.34 14.09 -3.71
N GLU A 145 -14.64 13.63 -4.76
CA GLU A 145 -15.05 12.56 -5.67
C GLU A 145 -14.44 11.20 -5.31
N PHE A 146 -13.60 11.16 -4.26
CA PHE A 146 -12.98 9.92 -3.79
C PHE A 146 -13.53 9.52 -2.43
N ILE A 147 -13.93 8.25 -2.33
CA ILE A 147 -14.28 7.60 -1.08
C ILE A 147 -13.01 7.46 -0.23
N THR A 148 -13.13 7.78 1.06
CA THR A 148 -12.07 7.62 2.07
C THR A 148 -11.89 6.15 2.44
N VAL A 149 -11.29 5.39 1.53
CA VAL A 149 -10.82 4.03 1.76
C VAL A 149 -9.39 4.09 2.30
N PRO A 150 -9.04 3.33 3.37
CA PRO A 150 -7.67 3.19 3.83
C PRO A 150 -6.74 2.78 2.69
N GLN A 151 -5.61 3.46 2.50
CA GLN A 151 -4.60 3.13 1.50
C GLN A 151 -3.47 2.36 2.15
N ARG A 152 -3.75 1.08 2.43
CA ARG A 152 -2.80 0.14 3.05
C ARG A 152 -1.73 -0.31 2.04
N SER A 153 -0.63 -0.81 2.56
CA SER A 153 0.52 -1.21 1.76
C SER A 153 0.79 -2.71 1.89
N GLN A 154 0.94 -3.41 0.77
CA GLN A 154 1.32 -4.84 0.80
C GLN A 154 2.67 -5.08 1.49
N TRP A 155 3.50 -4.03 1.58
CA TRP A 155 4.79 -4.08 2.25
C TRP A 155 4.68 -4.11 3.78
N GLU A 156 3.52 -3.89 4.37
CA GLU A 156 3.26 -4.16 5.80
C GLU A 156 3.68 -5.59 6.20
N ILE A 157 3.48 -6.57 5.31
CA ILE A 157 3.98 -7.95 5.51
C ILE A 157 5.50 -7.95 5.62
N TYR A 158 6.20 -7.23 4.76
CA TYR A 158 7.65 -7.19 4.80
C TYR A 158 8.14 -6.47 6.06
N TRP A 159 7.49 -5.37 6.46
CA TRP A 159 7.84 -4.62 7.66
C TRP A 159 7.68 -5.44 8.95
N ASN A 160 6.63 -6.26 9.02
CA ASN A 160 6.29 -7.00 10.24
C ASN A 160 6.86 -8.42 10.27
N GLN A 161 6.88 -9.11 9.12
CA GLN A 161 7.23 -10.54 9.00
C GLN A 161 8.59 -10.76 8.32
N GLN A 162 9.19 -9.71 7.76
CA GLN A 162 10.45 -9.79 6.99
C GLN A 162 10.35 -10.73 5.78
N ASP A 163 9.14 -10.91 5.23
CA ASP A 163 8.88 -11.78 4.07
C ASP A 163 8.62 -10.95 2.81
N TYR A 164 9.69 -10.74 2.03
CA TYR A 164 9.64 -9.98 0.78
C TYR A 164 8.80 -10.69 -0.28
N ASP A 165 8.89 -12.01 -0.38
CA ASP A 165 8.22 -12.78 -1.42
C ASP A 165 6.70 -12.75 -1.21
N ALA A 166 6.24 -12.91 0.03
CA ALA A 166 4.83 -12.73 0.38
C ALA A 166 4.38 -11.29 0.11
N ALA A 167 5.12 -10.29 0.62
CA ALA A 167 4.78 -8.89 0.44
C ALA A 167 4.68 -8.51 -1.04
N SER A 168 5.58 -8.99 -1.90
CA SER A 168 5.59 -8.71 -3.35
C SER A 168 4.36 -9.26 -4.11
N GLN A 169 3.64 -10.21 -3.51
CA GLN A 169 2.51 -10.90 -4.12
C GLN A 169 1.16 -10.60 -3.45
N ALA A 170 1.16 -9.93 -2.30
CA ALA A 170 -0.01 -9.74 -1.45
C ALA A 170 -0.96 -8.59 -1.85
N CYS A 171 -0.99 -8.20 -3.12
CA CYS A 171 -1.83 -7.09 -3.59
C CYS A 171 -3.33 -7.35 -3.40
N GLY A 172 -3.76 -8.62 -3.51
CA GLY A 172 -5.16 -9.00 -3.33
C GLY A 172 -5.58 -9.02 -1.87
N GLU A 173 -4.72 -9.55 -1.01
CA GLU A 173 -4.84 -9.55 0.44
C GLU A 173 -4.92 -8.11 0.96
N THR A 174 -4.05 -7.23 0.47
CA THR A 174 -4.03 -5.79 0.81
C THR A 174 -5.34 -5.13 0.39
N SER A 175 -5.81 -5.38 -0.83
CA SER A 175 -7.09 -4.84 -1.32
C SER A 175 -8.28 -5.36 -0.52
N ALA A 176 -8.23 -6.62 -0.06
CA ALA A 176 -9.25 -7.19 0.82
C ALA A 176 -9.23 -6.53 2.21
N ALA A 177 -8.05 -6.34 2.81
CA ALA A 177 -7.88 -5.62 4.08
C ALA A 177 -8.45 -4.18 4.01
N MET A 178 -8.12 -3.45 2.95
CA MET A 178 -8.63 -2.08 2.73
C MET A 178 -10.16 -2.04 2.66
N LEU A 179 -10.77 -3.01 1.97
CA LEU A 179 -12.22 -3.11 1.85
C LEU A 179 -12.87 -3.56 3.15
N GLU A 180 -12.24 -4.50 3.86
CA GLU A 180 -12.70 -4.90 5.18
C GLU A 180 -12.75 -3.72 6.13
N GLU A 181 -11.64 -3.01 6.27
CA GLU A 181 -11.56 -1.84 7.14
C GLU A 181 -12.53 -0.74 6.72
N TYR A 182 -12.73 -0.53 5.43
CA TYR A 182 -13.73 0.41 4.95
C TYR A 182 -15.16 0.03 5.37
N TRP A 183 -15.52 -1.25 5.38
CA TRP A 183 -16.89 -1.69 5.64
C TRP A 183 -17.15 -1.99 7.13
N SER A 184 -16.25 -2.71 7.79
CA SER A 184 -16.42 -3.13 9.18
C SER A 184 -15.81 -2.15 10.18
N GLY A 185 -14.86 -1.32 9.76
CA GLY A 185 -14.04 -0.50 10.65
C GLY A 185 -12.99 -1.30 11.43
N ASN A 186 -12.87 -2.62 11.20
CA ASN A 186 -11.79 -3.45 11.75
C ASN A 186 -10.50 -3.18 10.97
N HIS A 187 -9.36 -3.24 11.64
CA HIS A 187 -8.05 -3.06 11.01
C HIS A 187 -7.34 -4.42 10.91
N PRO A 188 -7.67 -5.29 9.94
CA PRO A 188 -7.07 -6.61 9.83
C PRO A 188 -5.58 -6.51 9.48
N GLU A 189 -4.80 -7.46 9.98
CA GLU A 189 -3.42 -7.68 9.55
C GLU A 189 -3.42 -8.33 8.17
N ILE A 190 -2.72 -7.75 7.20
CA ILE A 190 -2.65 -8.30 5.83
C ILE A 190 -2.04 -9.72 5.85
N TRP A 191 -1.14 -9.99 6.80
CA TRP A 191 -0.57 -11.31 7.00
C TRP A 191 -1.63 -12.37 7.36
N ASP A 192 -2.62 -12.03 8.18
CA ASP A 192 -3.67 -13.00 8.56
C ASP A 192 -4.52 -13.37 7.34
N ILE A 193 -4.73 -12.44 6.41
CA ILE A 193 -5.40 -12.68 5.13
C ILE A 193 -4.54 -13.54 4.20
N TRP A 194 -3.21 -13.32 4.18
CA TRP A 194 -2.26 -14.17 3.47
C TRP A 194 -2.28 -15.62 3.99
N VAL A 195 -2.36 -15.79 5.32
CA VAL A 195 -2.51 -17.08 5.97
C VAL A 195 -3.86 -17.72 5.66
N TYR A 196 -4.96 -16.95 5.68
CA TYR A 196 -6.29 -17.41 5.27
C TYR A 196 -6.25 -17.99 3.85
N ASN A 197 -5.53 -17.33 2.95
CA ASN A 197 -5.34 -17.79 1.58
C ASN A 197 -4.21 -18.82 1.41
N ASN A 198 -3.80 -19.48 2.50
CA ASN A 198 -2.81 -20.55 2.52
C ASN A 198 -1.46 -20.16 1.89
N TYR A 199 -0.97 -18.96 2.24
CA TYR A 199 0.34 -18.44 1.83
C TYR A 199 0.52 -18.37 0.30
N ALA A 200 -0.54 -17.99 -0.41
CA ALA A 200 -0.57 -17.90 -1.86
C ALA A 200 -1.21 -16.57 -2.31
N PRO A 201 -0.93 -16.10 -3.54
CA PRO A 201 -1.57 -14.88 -4.07
C PRO A 201 -3.10 -15.02 -4.17
N MET A 202 -3.82 -13.95 -3.81
CA MET A 202 -5.28 -13.93 -3.81
C MET A 202 -5.91 -13.69 -5.17
N SER A 203 -6.78 -14.62 -5.58
CA SER A 203 -7.66 -14.46 -6.74
C SER A 203 -8.91 -13.64 -6.39
N THR A 204 -9.61 -13.08 -7.39
CA THR A 204 -10.90 -12.41 -7.17
C THR A 204 -11.95 -13.31 -6.51
N THR A 205 -11.88 -14.62 -6.77
CA THR A 205 -12.83 -15.59 -6.17
C THR A 205 -12.52 -15.78 -4.69
N THR A 206 -11.24 -15.87 -4.35
CA THR A 206 -10.81 -16.00 -2.96
C THR A 206 -11.04 -14.70 -2.17
N ALA A 207 -10.75 -13.54 -2.77
CA ALA A 207 -11.06 -12.24 -2.16
C ALA A 207 -12.54 -12.11 -1.83
N LYS A 208 -13.42 -12.54 -2.74
CA LYS A 208 -14.85 -12.59 -2.46
C LYS A 208 -15.20 -13.54 -1.32
N ALA A 209 -14.64 -14.75 -1.31
CA ALA A 209 -14.90 -15.73 -0.26
C ALA A 209 -14.46 -15.24 1.13
N TYR A 210 -13.31 -14.56 1.20
CA TYR A 210 -12.82 -13.90 2.39
C TYR A 210 -13.78 -12.79 2.86
N LEU A 211 -14.07 -11.83 1.98
CA LEU A 211 -14.96 -10.73 2.35
C LEU A 211 -16.36 -11.22 2.75
N ASP A 212 -16.89 -12.26 2.09
CA ASP A 212 -18.15 -12.89 2.47
C ASP A 212 -18.06 -13.56 3.86
N SER A 213 -16.91 -14.13 4.26
CA SER A 213 -16.74 -14.67 5.63
C SER A 213 -16.71 -13.58 6.69
N GLU A 214 -16.24 -12.38 6.33
CA GLU A 214 -16.27 -11.19 7.18
C GLU A 214 -17.61 -10.43 7.14
N GLY A 215 -18.63 -10.99 6.48
CA GLY A 215 -19.96 -10.39 6.36
C GLY A 215 -20.06 -9.24 5.34
N ILE A 216 -19.06 -9.08 4.48
CA ILE A 216 -18.95 -8.03 3.47
C ILE A 216 -19.32 -8.58 2.10
N HIS A 217 -20.60 -8.45 1.76
CA HIS A 217 -21.18 -9.07 0.58
C HIS A 217 -21.08 -8.19 -0.67
N LEU A 218 -19.86 -8.00 -1.18
CA LEU A 218 -19.66 -7.27 -2.43
C LEU A 218 -20.32 -7.99 -3.60
N THR A 219 -21.10 -7.24 -4.39
CA THR A 219 -21.71 -7.73 -5.62
C THR A 219 -20.61 -7.96 -6.66
N LYS A 220 -20.44 -9.22 -7.09
CA LYS A 220 -19.50 -9.53 -8.17
C LYS A 220 -20.00 -8.91 -9.48
N GLY A 221 -19.40 -7.80 -9.89
CA GLY A 221 -19.64 -7.19 -11.20
C GLY A 221 -19.03 -8.05 -12.30
N VAL A 222 -19.79 -9.02 -12.81
CA VAL A 222 -19.35 -9.84 -13.96
C VAL A 222 -19.54 -9.02 -15.23
N ARG A 223 -18.60 -8.12 -15.56
CA ARG A 223 -18.49 -7.58 -16.94
C ARG A 223 -17.03 -7.46 -17.33
N THR A 224 -16.53 -8.49 -18.02
CA THR A 224 -15.40 -8.35 -18.94
C THR A 224 -15.90 -7.55 -20.15
N GLY A 225 -15.39 -6.33 -20.35
CA GLY A 225 -15.84 -5.43 -21.42
C GLY A 225 -15.01 -4.16 -21.49
N SER A 226 -15.24 -3.31 -22.48
CA SER A 226 -14.54 -2.02 -22.60
C SER A 226 -15.00 -1.04 -21.50
N PHE A 227 -14.08 -0.24 -21.00
CA PHE A 227 -14.30 0.78 -19.96
C PHE A 227 -15.55 1.65 -20.20
N LEU A 228 -15.80 2.03 -21.46
CA LEU A 228 -16.97 2.82 -21.87
C LEU A 228 -18.32 2.20 -21.47
N TYR A 229 -18.43 0.87 -21.46
CA TYR A 229 -19.69 0.19 -21.15
C TYR A 229 -19.95 0.08 -19.63
N THR A 230 -18.89 0.14 -18.81
CA THR A 230 -18.98 -0.06 -17.35
C THR A 230 -18.90 1.24 -16.55
N THR A 231 -18.44 2.34 -17.16
CA THR A 231 -18.28 3.66 -16.50
C THR A 231 -19.52 4.12 -15.74
N GLY A 232 -20.72 4.08 -16.33
CA GLY A 232 -21.95 4.53 -15.63
C GLY A 232 -22.26 3.76 -14.35
N THR A 233 -22.03 2.44 -14.35
CA THR A 233 -22.21 1.60 -13.15
C THR A 233 -21.12 1.88 -12.12
N ILE A 234 -19.87 2.05 -12.56
CA ILE A 234 -18.75 2.38 -11.69
C ILE A 234 -18.99 3.71 -11.00
N LYS A 235 -19.36 4.76 -11.75
CA LYS A 235 -19.70 6.08 -11.22
C LYS A 235 -20.81 5.98 -10.19
N SER A 236 -21.92 5.33 -10.55
CA SER A 236 -23.04 5.13 -9.61
C SER A 236 -22.64 4.37 -8.34
N MET A 237 -21.75 3.38 -8.41
CA MET A 237 -21.25 2.70 -7.20
C MET A 237 -20.43 3.66 -6.33
N ILE A 238 -19.49 4.39 -6.92
CA ILE A 238 -18.66 5.35 -6.21
C ILE A 238 -19.49 6.48 -5.59
N ASP A 239 -20.43 7.07 -6.34
CA ASP A 239 -21.31 8.15 -5.86
C ASP A 239 -22.18 7.71 -4.68
N ASN A 240 -22.47 6.41 -4.60
CA ASN A 240 -23.20 5.80 -3.50
C ASN A 240 -22.28 5.28 -2.38
N GLY A 241 -21.00 5.66 -2.34
CA GLY A 241 -20.05 5.26 -1.29
C GLY A 241 -19.62 3.80 -1.35
N ARG A 242 -19.61 3.17 -2.53
CA ARG A 242 -19.30 1.73 -2.69
C ARG A 242 -18.00 1.53 -3.46
N PRO A 243 -16.83 1.49 -2.77
CA PRO A 243 -15.58 1.12 -3.42
C PRO A 243 -15.62 -0.36 -3.80
N PHE A 244 -14.78 -0.79 -4.74
CA PHE A 244 -14.73 -2.19 -5.14
C PHE A 244 -13.34 -2.68 -5.53
N TYR A 245 -13.18 -3.99 -5.36
CA TYR A 245 -12.00 -4.73 -5.76
C TYR A 245 -11.91 -4.81 -7.28
N LEU A 246 -10.78 -4.38 -7.83
CA LEU A 246 -10.47 -4.42 -9.25
C LEU A 246 -9.17 -5.20 -9.47
N VAL A 247 -9.12 -5.96 -10.55
CA VAL A 247 -7.87 -6.54 -11.05
C VAL A 247 -7.53 -5.85 -12.35
N GLU A 248 -6.35 -5.26 -12.40
CA GLU A 248 -5.79 -4.62 -13.58
C GLU A 248 -4.54 -5.34 -14.07
N ASN A 249 -4.18 -5.11 -15.33
CA ASN A 249 -2.83 -5.38 -15.78
C ASN A 249 -1.99 -4.18 -15.41
N SER A 250 -1.10 -4.32 -14.43
CA SER A 250 -0.16 -3.26 -14.06
C SER A 250 0.66 -2.83 -15.28
N ARG A 251 1.22 -1.62 -15.24
CA ARG A 251 2.17 -1.12 -16.25
C ARG A 251 3.37 -2.04 -16.50
N TRP A 252 3.61 -3.00 -15.61
CA TRP A 252 4.68 -4.00 -15.66
C TRP A 252 4.21 -5.35 -16.24
N GLY A 253 2.97 -5.45 -16.73
CA GLY A 253 2.43 -6.65 -17.37
C GLY A 253 1.97 -7.74 -16.41
N ALA A 254 2.11 -7.53 -15.10
CA ALA A 254 1.61 -8.43 -14.06
C ALA A 254 0.19 -8.07 -13.64
N CYS A 255 -0.64 -9.09 -13.43
CA CYS A 255 -1.96 -8.97 -12.82
C CYS A 255 -1.81 -8.37 -11.41
N HIS A 256 -2.50 -7.25 -11.13
CA HIS A 256 -2.42 -6.55 -9.86
C HIS A 256 -3.81 -6.20 -9.35
N ALA A 257 -4.04 -6.39 -8.05
CA ALA A 257 -5.30 -6.05 -7.41
C ALA A 257 -5.23 -4.66 -6.77
N VAL A 258 -6.29 -3.88 -6.96
CA VAL A 258 -6.44 -2.52 -6.44
C VAL A 258 -7.86 -2.30 -5.94
N VAL A 259 -8.06 -1.28 -5.10
CA VAL A 259 -9.40 -0.79 -4.74
C VAL A 259 -9.72 0.46 -5.55
N LEU A 260 -10.76 0.38 -6.39
CA LEU A 260 -11.30 1.57 -7.02
C LEU A 260 -12.16 2.33 -6.01
N ARG A 261 -11.75 3.56 -5.70
CA ARG A 261 -12.39 4.43 -4.70
C ARG A 261 -12.91 5.76 -5.25
N GLY A 262 -12.70 6.04 -6.53
CA GLY A 262 -13.13 7.29 -7.15
C GLY A 262 -12.86 7.32 -8.64
N TYR A 263 -13.27 8.40 -9.29
CA TYR A 263 -13.05 8.69 -10.69
C TYR A 263 -12.93 10.20 -10.87
N ASP A 264 -12.30 10.63 -11.97
CA ASP A 264 -12.17 12.03 -12.36
C ASP A 264 -12.71 12.16 -13.79
N GLU A 265 -13.71 13.03 -13.99
CA GLU A 265 -14.34 13.24 -15.30
C GLU A 265 -13.48 14.12 -16.23
N ASP A 266 -12.57 14.92 -15.67
CA ASP A 266 -11.73 15.88 -16.40
C ASP A 266 -10.49 15.21 -17.02
N PHE A 267 -10.23 13.94 -16.71
CA PHE A 267 -9.11 13.14 -17.23
C PHE A 267 -9.46 12.23 -18.43
N ILE A 268 -10.60 12.45 -19.10
CA ILE A 268 -11.01 11.72 -20.32
C ILE A 268 -10.52 12.39 -21.60
#